data_AF-A0A355YCN8-F1
#
_entry.id   AF-A0A355YCN8-F1
#
_cell.length_a   1.000
_cell.length_b   1.000
_cell.length_c   1.000
_cell.angle_alpha   90.00
_cell.angle_beta   90.00
_cell.angle_gamma   90.00
#
_symmetry.space_group_name_H-M   'P 1'
#
loop_
_entity.id
_entity.type
_entity.pdbx_description
1 polymer ?
#
loop_
_entity_poly.entity_id
_entity_poly.type
_entity_poly.pdbx_seq_one_letter_code
_entity_poly.pdbx_strand_id
1 'polypeptide(L)'
;MTLIVSLLLPLLALWLWWPVQSLGRRQRRWHLGITLALALLGAGLATLWRMDVLAYAVEAWIQLAFGWALAMFVMLFAYLVLREAGWLLSRLAPRTSALATPWHGARTNQAAAAAIVLLATLGICNGLKPPQVQDRDLVVPGLPQELDGLRMAVLADLHASPVKRAWRT
;
A
#
# COMPACT_ATOMS: atom_id res chain seq x y z
N MET A 1 4.06 7.49 -18.50
CA MET A 1 4.16 6.34 -17.57
C MET A 1 2.98 6.24 -16.59
N THR A 2 2.38 7.35 -16.14
CA THR A 2 1.18 7.34 -15.27
C THR A 2 -0.03 6.66 -15.86
N LEU A 3 -0.33 6.92 -17.14
CA LEU A 3 -1.47 6.33 -17.83
C LEU A 3 -1.49 4.80 -17.70
N ILE A 4 -0.32 4.15 -17.80
CA ILE A 4 -0.21 2.69 -17.70
C ILE A 4 -0.56 2.23 -16.27
N VAL A 5 0.00 2.85 -15.25
CA VAL A 5 -0.28 2.51 -13.84
C VAL A 5 -1.75 2.78 -13.48
N SER A 6 -2.30 3.90 -13.93
CA SER A 6 -3.70 4.28 -13.72
C SER A 6 -4.69 3.32 -14.39
N LEU A 7 -4.32 2.70 -15.51
CA LEU A 7 -5.12 1.67 -16.18
C LEU A 7 -5.02 0.29 -15.51
N LEU A 8 -3.95 0.01 -14.77
CA LEU A 8 -3.79 -1.25 -14.05
C LEU A 8 -4.72 -1.35 -12.83
N LEU A 9 -4.89 -0.27 -12.06
CA LEU A 9 -5.74 -0.26 -10.85
C LEU A 9 -7.18 -0.77 -11.10
N PRO A 10 -7.93 -0.29 -12.11
CA PRO A 10 -9.27 -0.80 -12.38
C PRO A 10 -9.26 -2.26 -12.86
N LEU A 11 -8.20 -2.72 -13.54
CA LEU A 11 -8.07 -4.13 -13.93
C LEU A 11 -7.89 -5.05 -12.72
N LEU A 12 -7.14 -4.60 -11.70
CA LEU A 12 -7.01 -5.34 -10.43
C LEU A 12 -8.36 -5.46 -9.71
N ALA A 13 -9.18 -4.40 -9.74
CA ALA A 13 -10.53 -4.43 -9.18
C ALA A 13 -11.43 -5.46 -9.87
N LEU A 14 -11.32 -5.60 -11.20
CA LEU A 14 -12.01 -6.65 -11.95
C LEU A 14 -11.47 -8.04 -11.61
N TRP A 15 -10.15 -8.21 -11.58
CA TRP A 15 -9.48 -9.49 -11.34
C TRP A 15 -9.74 -10.05 -9.93
N LEU A 16 -9.94 -9.17 -8.94
CA LEU A 16 -10.31 -9.59 -7.59
C LEU A 16 -11.64 -10.35 -7.56
N TRP A 17 -12.67 -9.84 -8.25
CA TRP A 17 -14.04 -10.34 -8.13
C TRP A 17 -14.50 -11.24 -9.28
N TRP A 18 -13.85 -11.19 -10.44
CA TRP A 18 -14.19 -12.00 -11.61
C TRP A 18 -14.25 -13.52 -11.34
N PRO A 19 -13.24 -14.15 -10.68
CA PRO A 19 -13.26 -15.59 -10.45
C PRO A 19 -14.16 -16.02 -9.28
N VAL A 20 -14.73 -15.08 -8.51
CA VAL A 20 -15.55 -15.35 -7.34
C VAL A 20 -16.99 -15.67 -7.76
N GLN A 21 -17.25 -16.94 -8.09
CA GLN A 21 -18.57 -17.39 -8.57
C GLN A 21 -19.63 -17.50 -7.46
N SER A 22 -19.23 -17.52 -6.20
CA SER A 22 -20.13 -17.63 -5.04
C SER A 22 -20.94 -16.36 -4.74
N LEU A 23 -20.59 -15.22 -5.35
CA LEU A 23 -21.30 -13.95 -5.14
C LEU A 23 -22.53 -13.84 -6.04
N GLY A 24 -23.66 -13.44 -5.45
CA GLY A 24 -24.84 -13.06 -6.23
C GLY A 24 -24.57 -11.86 -7.13
N ARG A 25 -25.32 -11.71 -8.24
CA ARG A 25 -25.10 -10.63 -9.24
C ARG A 25 -25.07 -9.23 -8.62
N ARG A 26 -25.97 -8.95 -7.67
CA ARG A 26 -26.04 -7.66 -6.95
C ARG A 26 -24.80 -7.44 -6.08
N GLN A 27 -24.40 -8.44 -5.30
CA GLN A 27 -23.22 -8.36 -4.44
C GLN A 27 -21.96 -8.15 -5.28
N ARG A 28 -21.79 -8.90 -6.38
CA ARG A 28 -20.64 -8.73 -7.27
C ARG A 28 -20.54 -7.32 -7.84
N ARG A 29 -21.67 -6.74 -8.28
CA ARG A 29 -21.72 -5.34 -8.75
C ARG A 29 -21.33 -4.34 -7.66
N TRP A 30 -21.79 -4.55 -6.42
CA TRP A 30 -21.40 -3.70 -5.30
C TRP A 30 -19.91 -3.76 -5.00
N HIS A 31 -19.35 -4.95 -4.85
CA HIS A 31 -17.93 -5.12 -4.53
C HIS A 31 -17.04 -4.56 -5.64
N LEU A 32 -17.37 -4.86 -6.90
CA LEU A 32 -16.67 -4.33 -8.07
C LEU A 32 -16.80 -2.81 -8.17
N GLY A 33 -18.00 -2.27 -7.91
CA GLY A 33 -18.24 -0.83 -7.92
C GLY A 33 -17.41 -0.10 -6.85
N ILE A 34 -17.33 -0.65 -5.63
CA ILE A 34 -16.53 -0.08 -4.55
C ILE A 34 -15.04 -0.11 -4.90
N THR A 35 -14.50 -1.25 -5.31
CA THR A 35 -13.07 -1.37 -5.64
C THR A 35 -12.70 -0.56 -6.88
N LEU A 36 -13.59 -0.46 -7.87
CA LEU A 36 -13.39 0.37 -9.05
C LEU A 36 -13.45 1.87 -8.70
N ALA A 37 -14.41 2.30 -7.89
CA ALA A 37 -14.50 3.68 -7.42
C ALA A 37 -13.22 4.09 -6.67
N LEU A 38 -12.68 3.20 -5.84
CA LEU A 38 -11.42 3.42 -5.13
C LEU A 38 -10.22 3.51 -6.08
N ALA A 39 -10.17 2.66 -7.12
CA ALA A 39 -9.14 2.73 -8.17
C ALA A 39 -9.17 4.08 -8.91
N LEU A 40 -10.37 4.50 -9.31
CA LEU A 40 -10.59 5.76 -10.02
C LEU A 40 -10.29 6.97 -9.13
N LEU A 41 -10.65 6.92 -7.85
CA LEU A 41 -10.29 7.94 -6.88
C LEU A 41 -8.76 8.07 -6.76
N GLY A 42 -8.05 6.95 -6.61
CA GLY A 42 -6.59 6.95 -6.58
C GLY A 42 -5.97 7.54 -7.84
N ALA A 43 -6.49 7.19 -9.02
CA ALA A 43 -6.05 7.76 -10.29
C ALA A 43 -6.33 9.27 -10.37
N GLY A 44 -7.52 9.72 -9.96
CA GLY A 44 -7.89 11.14 -9.92
C GLY A 44 -7.02 11.96 -8.98
N LEU A 45 -6.71 11.43 -7.80
CA LEU A 45 -5.77 12.07 -6.86
C LEU A 45 -4.36 12.15 -7.46
N ALA A 46 -3.90 11.11 -8.15
CA ALA A 46 -2.61 11.11 -8.83
C ALA A 46 -2.53 12.14 -9.96
N THR A 47 -3.64 12.35 -10.69
CA THR A 47 -3.71 13.40 -11.72
C THR A 47 -3.73 14.78 -11.09
N LEU A 48 -4.52 15.00 -10.04
CA LEU A 48 -4.60 16.29 -9.35
C LEU A 48 -3.25 16.69 -8.76
N TRP A 49 -2.57 15.74 -8.12
CA TRP A 49 -1.22 15.95 -7.59
C TRP A 49 -0.21 16.35 -8.67
N ARG A 50 -0.37 15.85 -9.90
CA ARG A 50 0.54 16.14 -11.02
C ARG A 50 0.29 17.48 -11.71
N MET A 51 -0.88 18.07 -11.52
CA MET A 51 -1.21 19.33 -12.18
C MET A 51 -0.41 20.49 -11.60
N ASP A 52 0.13 20.37 -10.38
CA ASP A 52 0.97 21.39 -9.71
C ASP A 52 0.27 22.77 -9.62
N VAL A 53 -1.06 22.75 -9.57
CA VAL A 53 -1.91 23.95 -9.51
C VAL A 53 -2.42 24.24 -8.10
N LEU A 54 -2.14 23.36 -7.15
CA LEU A 54 -2.69 23.43 -5.80
C LEU A 54 -1.63 23.95 -4.83
N ALA A 55 -2.08 24.56 -3.74
CA ALA A 55 -1.15 24.94 -2.68
C ALA A 55 -0.48 23.68 -2.10
N TYR A 56 0.83 23.76 -1.82
CA TYR A 56 1.62 22.64 -1.28
C TYR A 56 0.99 21.95 -0.05
N ALA A 57 0.28 22.71 0.80
CA ALA A 57 -0.46 22.14 1.92
C ALA A 57 -1.55 21.14 1.47
N VAL A 58 -2.30 21.49 0.42
CA VAL A 58 -3.34 20.63 -0.17
C VAL A 58 -2.70 19.45 -0.88
N GLU A 59 -1.63 19.68 -1.64
CA GLU A 59 -0.91 18.63 -2.35
C GLU A 59 -0.38 17.55 -1.40
N ALA A 60 0.14 17.94 -0.24
CA ALA A 60 0.63 16.98 0.74
C ALA A 60 -0.48 16.03 1.24
N TRP A 61 -1.71 16.54 1.42
CA TRP A 61 -2.87 15.71 1.78
C TRP A 61 -3.34 14.83 0.62
N ILE A 62 -3.33 15.36 -0.61
CA ILE A 62 -3.64 14.57 -1.82
C ILE A 62 -2.62 13.44 -1.97
N GLN A 63 -1.34 13.71 -1.79
CA GLN A 63 -0.27 12.72 -1.88
C GLN A 63 -0.41 11.65 -0.80
N LEU A 64 -0.84 12.02 0.42
CA LEU A 64 -1.14 11.05 1.48
C LEU A 64 -2.30 10.10 1.09
N ALA A 65 -3.42 10.68 0.64
CA ALA A 65 -4.59 9.91 0.23
C ALA A 65 -4.32 9.03 -1.01
N PHE A 66 -3.58 9.57 -1.98
CA PHE A 66 -3.08 8.82 -3.12
C PHE A 66 -2.13 7.69 -2.68
N GLY A 67 -1.18 7.97 -1.80
CA GLY A 67 -0.24 6.98 -1.27
C GLY A 67 -0.95 5.84 -0.55
N TRP A 68 -2.00 6.14 0.22
CA TRP A 68 -2.86 5.14 0.85
C TRP A 68 -3.58 4.26 -0.19
N ALA A 69 -4.19 4.87 -1.22
CA ALA A 69 -4.82 4.14 -2.31
C ALA A 69 -3.81 3.26 -3.06
N LEU A 70 -2.64 3.82 -3.41
CA LEU A 70 -1.58 3.10 -4.10
C LEU A 70 -1.09 1.90 -3.30
N ALA A 71 -0.84 2.08 -1.99
CA ALA A 71 -0.42 0.99 -1.10
C ALA A 71 -1.44 -0.15 -1.09
N MET A 72 -2.73 0.15 -0.99
CA MET A 72 -3.79 -0.87 -1.07
C MET A 72 -3.73 -1.65 -2.39
N PHE A 73 -3.56 -0.98 -3.53
CA PHE A 73 -3.54 -1.66 -4.83
C PHE A 73 -2.25 -2.44 -5.09
N VAL A 74 -1.11 -1.99 -4.56
CA VAL A 74 0.14 -2.77 -4.59
C VAL A 74 -0.01 -4.06 -3.78
N MET A 75 -0.57 -3.96 -2.56
CA MET A 75 -0.85 -5.14 -1.73
C MET A 75 -1.92 -6.04 -2.35
N LEU A 76 -2.94 -5.48 -2.99
CA LEU A 76 -3.93 -6.24 -3.76
C LEU A 76 -3.27 -7.00 -4.90
N PHE A 77 -2.38 -6.37 -5.67
CA PHE A 77 -1.66 -7.04 -6.73
C PHE A 77 -0.83 -8.22 -6.18
N ALA A 78 -0.08 -8.01 -5.10
CA ALA A 78 0.67 -9.07 -4.45
C ALA A 78 -0.24 -10.22 -3.98
N TYR A 79 -1.39 -9.90 -3.37
CA TYR A 79 -2.39 -10.90 -2.99
C TYR A 79 -2.93 -11.68 -4.19
N LEU A 80 -3.25 -11.01 -5.31
CA LEU A 80 -3.75 -11.66 -6.52
C LEU A 80 -2.71 -12.62 -7.10
N VAL A 81 -1.44 -12.22 -7.16
CA VAL A 81 -0.33 -13.09 -7.57
C VAL A 81 -0.22 -14.31 -6.66
N LEU A 82 -0.24 -14.12 -5.34
CA LEU A 82 -0.20 -15.21 -4.37
C LEU A 82 -1.42 -16.12 -4.45
N ARG A 83 -2.60 -15.55 -4.69
CA ARG A 83 -3.86 -16.29 -4.83
C ARG A 83 -3.83 -17.19 -6.05
N GLU A 84 -3.42 -16.67 -7.21
CA GLU A 84 -3.32 -17.46 -8.44
C GLU A 84 -2.21 -18.51 -8.33
N ALA A 85 -1.05 -18.17 -7.76
CA ALA A 85 0.03 -19.12 -7.53
C ALA A 85 -0.42 -20.25 -6.59
N GLY A 86 -1.07 -19.91 -5.47
CA GLY A 86 -1.62 -20.86 -4.51
C GLY A 86 -2.69 -21.76 -5.12
N TRP A 87 -3.59 -21.19 -5.93
CA TRP A 87 -4.56 -21.96 -6.70
C TRP A 87 -3.89 -22.92 -7.68
N LEU A 88 -2.88 -22.47 -8.44
CA LEU A 88 -2.18 -23.30 -9.42
C LEU A 88 -1.42 -24.45 -8.73
N LEU A 89 -0.74 -24.15 -7.61
CA LEU A 89 -0.06 -25.15 -6.79
C LEU A 89 -1.04 -26.16 -6.17
N SER A 90 -2.24 -25.72 -5.78
CA SER A 90 -3.27 -26.64 -5.26
C SER A 90 -3.74 -27.68 -6.28
N ARG A 91 -3.58 -27.41 -7.58
CA ARG A 91 -3.88 -28.37 -8.66
C ARG A 91 -2.85 -29.50 -8.77
N LEU A 92 -1.69 -29.34 -8.15
CA LEU A 92 -0.68 -30.41 -8.05
C LEU A 92 -1.04 -31.43 -6.96
N ALA A 93 -1.96 -31.08 -6.05
CA ALA A 93 -2.43 -31.98 -5.01
C ALA A 93 -3.50 -32.96 -5.53
N PRO A 94 -3.71 -34.11 -4.87
CA PRO A 94 -4.79 -35.04 -5.21
C PRO A 94 -6.16 -34.35 -5.27
N ARG A 95 -7.03 -34.74 -6.20
CA ARG A 95 -8.37 -34.14 -6.42
C ARG A 95 -9.30 -34.15 -5.20
N THR A 96 -9.01 -35.00 -4.21
CA THR A 96 -9.71 -35.07 -2.92
C THR A 96 -9.26 -34.01 -1.91
N SER A 97 -8.22 -33.24 -2.22
CA SER A 97 -7.68 -32.21 -1.34
C SER A 97 -8.59 -30.99 -1.27
N ALA A 98 -9.13 -30.72 -0.09
CA ALA A 98 -9.92 -29.52 0.21
C ALA A 98 -9.13 -28.20 0.02
N LEU A 99 -7.82 -28.28 -0.23
CA LEU A 99 -6.93 -27.13 -0.44
C LEU A 99 -7.19 -26.40 -1.77
N ALA A 100 -7.87 -27.00 -2.74
CA ALA A 100 -8.14 -26.36 -4.03
C ALA A 100 -9.35 -25.40 -4.02
N THR A 101 -10.27 -25.57 -3.07
CA THR A 101 -11.58 -24.90 -3.06
C THR A 101 -11.59 -23.45 -2.51
N PRO A 102 -10.73 -23.01 -1.56
CA PRO A 102 -10.94 -21.71 -0.90
C PRO A 102 -10.34 -20.49 -1.62
N TRP A 103 -9.46 -20.67 -2.63
CA TRP A 103 -8.68 -19.58 -3.25
C TRP A 103 -9.56 -18.51 -3.91
N HIS A 104 -10.65 -18.89 -4.56
CA HIS A 104 -11.62 -17.98 -5.18
C HIS A 104 -12.92 -17.85 -4.36
N GLY A 105 -12.90 -18.22 -3.08
CA GLY A 105 -14.03 -18.07 -2.17
C GLY A 105 -14.30 -16.60 -1.83
N ALA A 106 -15.58 -16.20 -1.75
CA ALA A 106 -15.96 -14.83 -1.42
C ALA A 106 -15.41 -14.38 -0.06
N ARG A 107 -15.51 -15.25 0.97
CA ARG A 107 -15.02 -14.95 2.33
C ARG A 107 -13.51 -14.69 2.36
N THR A 108 -12.72 -15.51 1.66
CA THR A 108 -11.27 -15.34 1.57
C THR A 108 -10.89 -14.01 0.94
N ASN A 109 -11.54 -13.66 -0.17
CA ASN A 109 -11.27 -12.40 -0.89
C ASN A 109 -11.75 -11.17 -0.11
N GLN A 110 -12.87 -11.27 0.61
CA GLN A 110 -13.35 -10.21 1.52
C GLN A 110 -12.40 -10.01 2.71
N ALA A 111 -11.95 -11.11 3.34
CA ALA A 111 -10.99 -11.05 4.43
C ALA A 111 -9.65 -10.45 3.97
N ALA A 112 -9.17 -10.85 2.80
CA ALA A 112 -7.96 -10.27 2.20
C ALA A 112 -8.14 -8.78 1.91
N ALA A 113 -9.27 -8.36 1.32
CA ALA A 113 -9.56 -6.95 1.07
C ALA A 113 -9.59 -6.13 2.37
N ALA A 114 -10.22 -6.64 3.42
CA ALA A 114 -10.23 -5.99 4.74
C ALA A 114 -8.83 -5.88 5.34
N ALA A 115 -8.04 -6.97 5.28
CA ALA A 115 -6.66 -6.98 5.76
C ALA A 115 -5.78 -5.98 5.00
N ILE A 116 -5.95 -5.86 3.67
CA ILE A 116 -5.22 -4.90 2.84
C ILE A 116 -5.53 -3.47 3.28
N VAL A 117 -6.81 -3.13 3.48
CA VAL A 117 -7.21 -1.79 3.96
C VAL A 117 -6.61 -1.49 5.32
N LEU A 118 -6.67 -2.45 6.24
CA LEU A 118 -6.11 -2.31 7.58
C LEU A 118 -4.59 -2.11 7.54
N LEU A 119 -3.86 -2.96 6.81
CA LEU A 119 -2.40 -2.88 6.71
C LEU A 119 -1.94 -1.61 5.99
N ALA A 120 -2.62 -1.18 4.92
CA ALA A 120 -2.32 0.08 4.26
C ALA A 120 -2.52 1.27 5.21
N THR A 121 -3.60 1.26 5.98
CA THR A 121 -3.89 2.30 6.99
C THR A 121 -2.85 2.30 8.10
N LEU A 122 -2.49 1.13 8.64
CA LEU A 122 -1.42 0.98 9.64
C LEU A 122 -0.06 1.44 9.10
N GLY A 123 0.25 1.14 7.83
CA GLY A 123 1.45 1.58 7.15
C GLY A 123 1.52 3.11 7.07
N ILE A 124 0.43 3.77 6.68
CA ILE A 124 0.33 5.24 6.67
C ILE A 124 0.47 5.82 8.08
N CYS A 125 -0.28 5.29 9.07
CA CYS A 125 -0.18 5.76 10.45
C CYS A 125 1.26 5.62 11.00
N ASN A 126 1.94 4.51 10.71
CA ASN A 126 3.32 4.31 11.09
C ASN A 126 4.28 5.27 10.35
N GLY A 127 4.06 5.51 9.06
CA GLY A 127 4.87 6.44 8.26
C GLY A 127 4.70 7.91 8.63
N LEU A 128 3.64 8.26 9.35
CA LEU A 128 3.40 9.61 9.87
C LEU A 128 3.99 9.84 11.27
N LYS A 129 4.48 8.79 11.94
CA LYS A 129 5.12 8.94 13.25
C LYS A 129 6.37 9.83 13.15
N PRO A 130 6.67 10.64 14.18
CA PRO A 130 7.91 11.40 14.23
C PRO A 130 9.14 10.48 14.10
N PRO A 131 10.21 10.96 13.44
CA PRO A 131 11.47 10.23 13.42
C PRO A 131 12.02 10.10 14.84
N GLN A 132 12.51 8.91 15.18
CA GLN A 132 13.18 8.67 16.45
C GLN A 132 14.67 8.99 16.31
N VAL A 133 15.21 9.75 17.26
CA VAL A 133 16.66 9.97 17.36
C VAL A 133 17.30 8.68 17.83
N GLN A 134 18.28 8.19 17.09
CA GLN A 134 19.07 7.01 17.47
C GLN A 134 20.49 7.47 17.77
N ASP A 135 20.86 7.44 19.05
CA ASP A 135 22.26 7.57 19.47
C ASP A 135 22.96 6.22 19.26
N ARG A 136 24.10 6.26 18.56
CA ARG A 136 24.92 5.09 18.23
C ARG A 136 26.37 5.45 18.50
N ASP A 137 27.00 4.71 19.40
CA ASP A 137 28.44 4.82 19.59
C ASP A 137 29.14 4.09 18.44
N LEU A 138 30.02 4.80 17.74
CA LEU A 138 30.75 4.29 16.60
C LEU A 138 32.24 4.29 16.94
N VAL A 139 32.85 3.11 16.87
CA VAL A 139 34.31 2.98 16.97
C VAL A 139 34.89 3.20 15.59
N VAL A 140 35.64 4.28 15.41
CA VAL A 140 36.30 4.62 14.15
C VAL A 140 37.78 4.26 14.26
N PRO A 141 38.27 3.25 13.52
CA PRO A 141 39.69 2.89 13.55
C PRO A 141 40.57 4.04 13.07
N GLY A 142 41.62 4.36 13.82
CA GLY A 142 42.54 5.45 13.49
C GLY A 142 41.98 6.85 13.72
N LEU A 143 40.89 6.99 14.49
CA LEU A 143 40.37 8.29 14.89
C LEU A 143 41.43 9.01 15.76
N PRO A 144 41.82 10.26 15.42
CA PRO A 144 42.68 11.06 16.26
C PRO A 144 42.08 11.22 17.67
N GLN A 145 42.93 11.19 18.70
CA GLN A 145 42.48 11.22 20.10
C GLN A 145 41.73 12.52 20.43
N GLU A 146 42.02 13.61 19.72
CA GLU A 146 41.33 14.90 19.89
C GLU A 146 39.86 14.87 19.43
N LEU A 147 39.48 13.86 18.63
CA LEU A 147 38.12 13.66 18.15
C LEU A 147 37.38 12.55 18.92
N ASP A 148 38.02 11.95 19.92
CA ASP A 148 37.36 10.98 20.79
C ASP A 148 36.24 11.67 21.58
N GLY A 149 35.04 11.08 21.55
CA GLY A 149 33.82 11.69 22.09
C GLY A 149 33.14 12.74 21.20
N LEU A 150 33.62 12.98 19.96
CA LEU A 150 32.90 13.84 19.00
C LEU A 150 31.50 13.28 18.72
N ARG A 151 30.47 14.12 18.91
CA ARG A 151 29.08 13.79 18.55
C ARG A 151 28.71 14.42 17.22
N MET A 152 28.25 13.59 16.29
CA MET A 152 27.76 14.04 14.98
C MET A 152 26.28 13.65 14.81
N ALA A 153 25.46 14.59 14.36
CA ALA A 153 24.09 14.32 13.96
C ALA A 153 24.01 14.11 12.45
N VAL A 154 23.57 12.94 12.01
CA VAL A 154 23.33 12.65 10.59
C VAL A 154 21.83 12.73 10.33
N LEU A 155 21.44 13.66 9.46
CA LEU A 155 20.06 13.87 9.03
C LEU A 155 19.94 13.50 7.55
N ALA A 156 19.05 12.58 7.22
CA ALA A 156 18.79 12.16 5.85
C ALA A 156 17.29 11.96 5.62
N ASP A 157 16.83 12.20 4.39
CA ASP A 157 15.49 11.85 3.89
C ASP A 157 14.30 12.23 4.79
N LEU A 158 14.36 13.39 5.46
CA LEU A 158 13.29 13.85 6.36
C LEU A 158 11.90 13.88 5.72
N HIS A 159 11.80 14.09 4.39
CA HIS A 159 10.55 14.21 3.63
C HIS A 159 9.50 14.99 4.44
N ALA A 160 9.90 16.17 4.90
CA ALA A 160 9.10 17.02 5.75
C ALA A 160 7.93 17.56 4.91
N SER A 161 6.70 17.28 5.36
CA SER A 161 5.50 17.73 4.66
C SER A 161 4.52 18.37 5.64
N PRO A 162 3.59 19.22 5.16
CA PRO A 162 2.54 19.83 5.98
C PRO A 162 1.70 18.82 6.78
N VAL A 163 1.55 17.58 6.28
CA VAL A 163 0.87 16.49 6.97
C VAL A 163 1.63 16.06 8.23
N LYS A 164 2.96 16.16 8.22
CA LYS A 164 3.85 15.82 9.34
C LYS A 164 4.10 16.99 10.30
N ARG A 165 3.44 18.14 10.09
CA ARG A 165 3.69 19.39 10.84
C ARG A 165 3.41 19.28 12.35
N ALA A 166 2.71 18.23 12.80
CA ALA A 166 2.47 17.94 14.22
C ALA A 166 3.74 17.58 15.02
N TRP A 167 4.90 17.36 14.39
CA TRP A 167 6.16 17.04 15.09
C TRP A 167 6.80 18.21 15.85
N ARG A 168 6.15 19.38 15.93
CA ARG A 168 6.69 20.61 16.53
C ARG A 168 6.46 20.73 18.05
N THR A 169 6.02 19.68 18.71
CA THR A 169 5.81 19.61 20.17
C THR A 169 6.87 18.76 20.82
#